data_AF-A0A7K3Y270-F1
#
_entry.id   AF-A0A7K3Y270-F1
#
_cell.length_a   1.000
_cell.length_b   1.000
_cell.length_c   1.000
_cell.angle_alpha   90.00
_cell.angle_beta   90.00
_cell.angle_gamma   90.00
#
_symmetry.space_group_name_H-M   'P 1'
#
loop_
_entity.id
_entity.type
_entity.pdbx_description
1 polymer ?
#
loop_
_entity_poly.entity_id
_entity_poly.type
_entity_poly.pdbx_seq_one_letter_code
_entity_poly.pdbx_strand_id
1 'polypeptide(L)'
;IPPAPGTPYQYIELTPARFEEITGTNITFSIPVAWLAEQGFAPGGIVLYRYNGTAWEALPTWVVDESGSTVTFRATSPGFSLFAISGTGDEGAVTTPAAVETTPPATTQPTETETTAAPAGGAAPEFPLGAAALVAGGVLVLAAGGYLVRRWWLRRQNPALFRDYD
;
A
#
# COMPACT_ATOMS: atom_id res chain seq x y z
N ILE A 1 -22.68 8.65 -4.63
CA ILE A 1 -21.33 8.78 -4.03
C ILE A 1 -21.05 10.27 -3.92
N PRO A 2 -20.78 10.81 -2.71
CA PRO A 2 -20.41 12.22 -2.54
C PRO A 2 -19.08 12.54 -3.23
N PRO A 3 -18.76 13.81 -3.51
CA PRO A 3 -17.43 14.17 -4.01
C PRO A 3 -16.33 13.79 -3.01
N ALA A 4 -15.18 13.34 -3.50
CA ALA A 4 -14.02 13.07 -2.63
C ALA A 4 -13.51 14.38 -1.99
N PRO A 5 -13.03 14.34 -0.74
CA PRO A 5 -12.42 15.51 -0.11
C PRO A 5 -11.15 15.97 -0.84
N GLY A 6 -10.91 17.28 -0.86
CA GLY A 6 -9.73 17.88 -1.50
C GLY A 6 -9.83 17.91 -3.02
N THR A 7 -8.66 17.94 -3.69
CA THR A 7 -8.55 17.92 -5.14
C THR A 7 -8.21 16.50 -5.61
N PRO A 8 -9.14 15.77 -6.23
CA PRO A 8 -8.90 14.39 -6.65
C PRO A 8 -7.93 14.34 -7.83
N TYR A 9 -6.87 13.54 -7.70
CA TYR A 9 -5.99 13.17 -8.79
C TYR A 9 -6.60 12.05 -9.63
N GLN A 10 -7.04 10.97 -8.97
CA GLN A 10 -7.53 9.78 -9.64
C GLN A 10 -8.46 8.96 -8.73
N TYR A 11 -9.49 8.36 -9.35
CA TYR A 11 -10.35 7.36 -8.72
C TYR A 11 -9.97 5.95 -9.21
N ILE A 12 -9.91 4.99 -8.28
CA ILE A 12 -9.52 3.61 -8.56
C ILE A 12 -10.47 2.68 -7.81
N GLU A 13 -11.10 1.76 -8.52
CA GLU A 13 -11.91 0.70 -7.90
C GLU A 13 -11.11 -0.60 -7.89
N LEU A 14 -10.99 -1.20 -6.70
CA LEU A 14 -10.41 -2.53 -6.54
C LEU A 14 -11.54 -3.50 -6.20
N THR A 15 -11.63 -4.59 -6.95
CA THR A 15 -12.60 -5.67 -6.71
C THR A 15 -11.85 -6.99 -6.54
N PRO A 16 -12.17 -7.80 -5.53
CA PRO A 16 -11.50 -9.07 -5.34
C PRO A 16 -11.88 -10.04 -6.47
N ALA A 17 -10.89 -10.74 -7.03
CA ALA A 17 -11.12 -11.66 -8.14
C ALA A 17 -11.57 -13.07 -7.68
N ARG A 18 -11.22 -13.47 -6.46
CA ARG A 18 -11.40 -14.85 -5.97
C ARG A 18 -11.79 -15.00 -4.50
N PHE A 19 -11.59 -13.96 -3.70
CA PHE A 19 -11.86 -14.00 -2.26
C PHE A 19 -13.09 -13.15 -1.96
N GLU A 20 -13.92 -13.62 -1.05
CA GLU A 20 -15.14 -12.91 -0.63
C GLU A 20 -14.81 -11.80 0.37
N GLU A 21 -13.78 -12.00 1.19
CA GLU A 21 -13.36 -11.05 2.22
C GLU A 21 -11.86 -10.75 2.14
N ILE A 22 -11.51 -9.48 2.32
CA ILE A 22 -10.13 -9.02 2.47
C ILE A 22 -10.06 -8.28 3.80
N THR A 23 -9.19 -8.75 4.68
CA THR A 23 -9.01 -8.24 6.05
C THR A 23 -7.97 -7.12 6.16
N GLY A 24 -7.19 -6.90 5.10
CA GLY A 24 -6.21 -5.82 5.04
C GLY A 24 -5.43 -5.82 3.74
N THR A 25 -5.05 -4.63 3.27
CA THR A 25 -4.23 -4.46 2.07
C THR A 25 -3.35 -3.22 2.18
N ASN A 26 -2.19 -3.27 1.53
CA ASN A 26 -1.32 -2.11 1.35
C ASN A 26 -1.36 -1.69 -0.11
N ILE A 27 -1.89 -0.50 -0.36
CA ILE A 27 -2.01 0.08 -1.69
C ILE A 27 -0.79 0.98 -1.89
N THR A 28 -0.04 0.73 -2.95
CA THR A 28 1.11 1.56 -3.35
C THR A 28 0.77 2.24 -4.66
N PHE A 29 0.96 3.55 -4.72
CA PHE A 29 0.65 4.37 -5.89
C PHE A 29 1.67 5.49 -6.02
N SER A 30 1.82 6.03 -7.23
CA SER A 30 2.81 7.07 -7.51
C SER A 30 2.17 8.23 -8.25
N ILE A 31 2.51 9.45 -7.86
CA ILE A 31 1.97 10.70 -8.42
C ILE A 31 3.10 11.51 -9.06
N PRO A 32 2.94 12.01 -10.30
CA PRO A 32 3.95 12.86 -10.92
C PRO A 32 4.24 14.11 -10.08
N VAL A 33 5.52 14.45 -9.91
CA VAL A 33 5.95 15.67 -9.21
C VAL A 33 5.38 16.92 -9.88
N ALA A 34 5.24 16.91 -11.21
CA ALA A 34 4.63 18.00 -11.96
C ALA A 34 3.18 18.29 -11.52
N TRP A 35 2.37 17.25 -11.29
CA TRP A 35 0.98 17.45 -10.84
C TRP A 35 0.93 18.03 -9.42
N LEU A 36 1.79 17.55 -8.53
CA LEU A 36 1.90 18.09 -7.17
C LEU A 36 2.28 19.58 -7.21
N ALA A 37 3.25 19.95 -8.04
CA ALA A 37 3.70 21.33 -8.21
C ALA A 37 2.61 22.22 -8.84
N GLU A 38 1.90 21.74 -9.86
CA GLU A 38 0.78 22.44 -10.50
C GLU A 38 -0.36 22.72 -9.54
N GLN A 39 -0.65 21.78 -8.64
CA GLN A 39 -1.70 21.94 -7.62
C GLN A 39 -1.21 22.63 -6.34
N GLY A 40 0.10 22.87 -6.21
CA GLY A 40 0.69 23.45 -4.99
C GLY A 40 0.66 22.54 -3.77
N PHE A 41 0.59 21.21 -3.96
CA PHE A 41 0.60 20.25 -2.85
C PHE A 41 2.01 19.80 -2.50
N ALA A 42 2.33 19.83 -1.20
CA ALA A 42 3.47 19.08 -0.67
C ALA A 42 3.15 17.58 -0.71
N PRO A 43 4.17 16.69 -0.80
CA PRO A 43 3.97 15.24 -0.72
C PRO A 43 3.14 14.81 0.51
N GLY A 44 3.37 15.44 1.67
CA GLY A 44 2.61 15.16 2.88
C GLY A 44 1.11 15.50 2.81
N GLY A 45 0.69 16.30 1.82
CA GLY A 45 -0.72 16.65 1.60
C GLY A 45 -1.49 15.63 0.76
N ILE A 46 -0.92 14.46 0.47
CA ILE A 46 -1.57 13.42 -0.32
C ILE A 46 -2.20 12.38 0.58
N VAL A 47 -3.49 12.16 0.39
CA VAL A 47 -4.28 11.19 1.15
C VAL A 47 -5.01 10.26 0.19
N LEU A 48 -4.95 8.96 0.49
CA LEU A 48 -5.81 7.97 -0.14
C LEU A 48 -7.12 7.86 0.65
N TYR A 49 -8.25 8.14 0.00
CA TYR A 49 -9.56 7.93 0.58
C TYR A 49 -10.15 6.59 0.14
N ARG A 50 -10.85 5.92 1.06
CA ARG A 50 -11.66 4.73 0.80
C ARG A 50 -13.14 5.10 0.90
N TYR A 51 -13.94 4.72 -0.08
CA TYR A 51 -15.39 4.83 0.06
C TYR A 51 -15.91 3.65 0.88
N ASN A 52 -16.66 3.91 1.95
CA ASN A 52 -17.22 2.85 2.81
C ASN A 52 -18.67 2.46 2.44
N GLY A 53 -19.19 2.98 1.34
CA GLY A 53 -20.59 2.82 0.92
C GLY A 53 -21.46 4.05 1.22
N THR A 54 -21.07 4.88 2.19
CA THR A 54 -21.80 6.09 2.58
C THR A 54 -20.94 7.36 2.51
N ALA A 55 -19.68 7.28 2.92
CA ALA A 55 -18.75 8.40 3.00
C ALA A 55 -17.33 8.00 2.60
N TRP A 56 -16.49 9.02 2.38
CA TRP A 56 -15.05 8.86 2.17
C TRP A 56 -14.33 8.83 3.51
N GLU A 57 -13.51 7.80 3.70
CA GLU A 57 -12.68 7.57 4.87
C GLU A 57 -11.22 7.80 4.51
N ALA A 58 -10.52 8.68 5.22
CA ALA A 58 -9.10 8.92 5.00
C ALA A 58 -8.29 7.71 5.48
N LEU A 59 -7.41 7.18 4.64
CA LEU A 59 -6.52 6.10 5.01
C LEU A 59 -5.16 6.66 5.45
N PRO A 60 -4.50 6.02 6.45
CA PRO A 60 -3.11 6.34 6.79
C PRO A 60 -2.25 6.22 5.53
N THR A 61 -1.73 7.35 5.08
CA THR A 61 -0.96 7.48 3.84
C THR A 61 0.39 8.10 4.18
N TRP A 62 1.46 7.50 3.66
CA TRP A 62 2.82 8.02 3.86
C TRP A 62 3.64 7.92 2.58
N VAL A 63 4.63 8.79 2.48
CA VAL A 63 5.61 8.78 1.40
C VAL A 63 6.59 7.63 1.62
N VAL A 64 6.83 6.85 0.56
CA VAL A 64 7.80 5.76 0.57
C VAL A 64 9.07 6.14 -0.19
N ASP A 65 8.93 6.93 -1.25
CA ASP A 65 10.04 7.36 -2.08
C ASP A 65 9.73 8.68 -2.80
N GLU A 66 10.72 9.56 -2.89
CA GLU A 66 10.66 10.85 -3.57
C GLU A 66 11.72 10.96 -4.68
N SER A 67 11.99 9.86 -5.39
CA SER A 67 13.05 9.84 -6.40
C SER A 67 12.54 10.13 -7.83
N GLY A 68 13.32 10.90 -8.58
CA GLY A 68 13.07 11.16 -10.00
C GLY A 68 11.92 12.12 -10.27
N SER A 69 10.97 11.74 -11.12
CA SER A 69 9.87 12.59 -11.60
C SER A 69 8.52 12.30 -10.93
N THR A 70 8.49 11.39 -9.95
CA THR A 70 7.26 10.89 -9.32
C THR A 70 7.49 10.70 -7.83
N VAL A 71 6.48 10.94 -7.01
CA VAL A 71 6.48 10.59 -5.58
C VAL A 71 5.66 9.32 -5.39
N THR A 72 6.21 8.35 -4.67
CA THR A 72 5.54 7.08 -4.36
C THR A 72 5.01 7.09 -2.94
N PHE A 73 3.75 6.70 -2.80
CA PHE A 73 3.00 6.65 -1.56
C PHE A 73 2.56 5.22 -1.26
N ARG A 74 2.37 4.94 0.02
CA ARG A 74 1.71 3.73 0.48
C ARG A 74 0.62 4.08 1.49
N ALA A 75 -0.49 3.36 1.40
CA ALA A 75 -1.59 3.47 2.33
C ALA A 75 -2.10 2.09 2.76
N THR A 76 -2.51 1.97 4.02
CA THR A 76 -3.13 0.75 4.56
C THR A 76 -4.64 0.87 4.52
N SER A 77 -5.31 -0.13 3.95
CA SER A 77 -6.76 -0.21 3.86
C SER A 77 -7.28 -1.51 4.50
N PRO A 78 -8.42 -1.51 5.20
CA PRO A 78 -9.02 -2.72 5.74
C PRO A 78 -9.54 -3.68 4.66
N GLY A 79 -9.76 -3.20 3.43
CA GLY A 79 -10.22 -4.06 2.33
C GLY A 79 -10.28 -3.31 1.01
N PHE A 80 -10.72 -3.99 -0.05
CA PHE A 80 -10.94 -3.37 -1.35
C PHE A 80 -12.24 -2.56 -1.39
N SER A 81 -12.25 -1.51 -2.18
CA SER A 81 -13.39 -0.62 -2.41
C SER A 81 -13.11 0.31 -3.60
N LEU A 82 -13.96 1.31 -3.79
CA LEU A 82 -13.63 2.51 -4.52
C LEU A 82 -12.70 3.39 -3.68
N PHE A 83 -11.62 3.86 -4.29
CA PHE A 83 -10.64 4.75 -3.69
C PHE A 83 -10.51 6.05 -4.48
N ALA A 84 -10.11 7.11 -3.79
CA ALA A 84 -9.76 8.40 -4.39
C ALA A 84 -8.40 8.87 -3.87
N ILE A 85 -7.45 9.08 -4.77
CA ILE A 85 -6.18 9.73 -4.46
C ILE A 85 -6.44 11.23 -4.53
N SER A 86 -6.30 11.94 -3.41
CA SER A 86 -6.62 13.37 -3.37
C SER A 86 -5.52 14.16 -2.67
N GLY A 87 -5.29 15.37 -3.18
CA GLY A 87 -4.50 16.39 -2.51
C GLY A 87 -5.38 17.18 -1.56
N THR A 88 -5.01 17.16 -0.29
CA THR A 88 -5.57 17.99 0.77
C THR A 88 -4.38 18.80 1.28
N GLY A 89 -4.38 20.13 1.09
CA GLY A 89 -3.38 20.99 1.75
C GLY A 89 -3.29 20.67 3.25
N ASP A 90 -2.20 21.06 3.92
CA ASP A 90 -1.67 20.62 5.25
C ASP A 90 -2.63 20.15 6.38
N GLU A 91 -3.95 20.30 6.27
CA GLU A 91 -5.00 19.72 7.10
C GLU A 91 -5.25 18.21 6.90
N GLY A 92 -4.70 17.57 5.86
CA GLY A 92 -4.80 16.13 5.64
C GLY A 92 -3.84 15.34 6.53
N ALA A 93 -4.18 15.18 7.81
CA ALA A 93 -3.37 14.52 8.83
C ALA A 93 -2.56 13.31 8.31
N VAL A 94 -1.24 13.53 8.15
CA VAL A 94 -0.22 12.49 8.04
C VAL A 94 -0.30 11.68 9.33
N THR A 95 -1.14 10.64 9.33
CA THR A 95 -1.13 9.66 10.41
C THR A 95 0.01 8.72 10.05
N THR A 96 1.23 9.12 10.38
CA THR A 96 2.33 8.17 10.58
C THR A 96 1.75 7.02 11.39
N PRO A 97 1.85 5.76 10.94
CA PRO A 97 1.38 4.65 11.75
C PRO A 97 2.14 4.72 13.07
N ALA A 98 1.44 5.15 14.12
CA ALA A 98 1.90 4.94 15.48
C ALA A 98 2.07 3.42 15.58
N ALA A 99 3.32 2.99 15.70
CA ALA A 99 3.62 1.65 16.11
C ALA A 99 2.77 1.41 17.36
N VAL A 100 1.81 0.50 17.26
CA VAL A 100 1.16 -0.09 18.42
C VAL A 100 2.28 -0.79 19.18
N GLU A 101 2.93 -0.05 20.11
CA GLU A 101 3.63 -0.65 21.22
C GLU A 101 2.58 -1.47 21.96
N THR A 102 2.58 -2.75 21.63
CA THR A 102 1.83 -3.77 22.34
C THR A 102 2.49 -3.87 23.69
N THR A 103 2.08 -3.00 24.61
CA THR A 103 2.32 -3.15 26.04
C THR A 103 1.70 -4.49 26.42
N PRO A 104 2.49 -5.49 26.86
CA PRO A 104 1.92 -6.73 27.35
C PRO A 104 1.07 -6.39 28.58
N PRO A 105 -0.20 -6.85 28.68
CA PRO A 105 -0.89 -6.77 29.94
C PRO A 105 -0.12 -7.60 30.97
N ALA A 106 0.29 -6.96 32.05
CA ALA A 106 0.80 -7.61 33.24
C ALA A 106 -0.33 -8.49 33.80
N THR A 107 -0.33 -9.77 33.43
CA THR A 107 -1.18 -10.79 34.04
C THR A 107 -0.68 -11.04 35.45
N THR A 108 -1.53 -10.72 36.42
CA THR A 108 -1.40 -11.10 37.83
C THR A 108 -1.24 -12.61 37.97
N GLN A 109 -0.09 -13.00 38.50
CA GLN A 109 0.31 -14.30 39.00
C GLN A 109 -0.61 -14.77 40.16
N PRO A 110 -1.15 -16.00 40.11
CA PRO A 110 -1.36 -16.80 41.30
C PRO A 110 -0.07 -17.58 41.62
N THR A 111 0.36 -17.48 42.86
CA THR A 111 1.38 -18.32 43.48
C THR A 111 0.96 -19.79 43.44
N GLU A 112 1.67 -20.62 42.68
CA GLU A 112 1.76 -22.05 42.93
C GLU A 112 3.17 -22.36 43.42
N THR A 113 3.22 -22.85 44.65
CA THR A 113 4.39 -23.47 45.26
C THR A 113 4.36 -24.93 44.85
N GLU A 114 5.34 -25.39 44.07
CA GLU A 114 5.79 -26.77 44.21
C GLU A 114 7.29 -26.91 43.94
N THR A 115 7.95 -27.37 44.99
CA THR A 115 9.32 -27.89 45.05
C THR A 115 9.42 -29.18 44.23
N THR A 116 10.46 -29.35 43.40
CA THR A 116 11.38 -30.51 43.42
C THR A 116 12.32 -30.56 42.20
N ALA A 117 13.62 -30.46 42.50
CA ALA A 117 14.83 -31.07 41.90
C ALA A 117 15.16 -30.95 40.39
N ALA A 118 16.34 -30.35 40.13
CA ALA A 118 17.20 -30.51 38.96
C ALA A 118 17.93 -31.89 38.95
N PRO A 119 18.80 -32.27 37.97
CA PRO A 119 19.32 -31.52 36.81
C PRO A 119 19.44 -32.34 35.49
N ALA A 120 20.07 -31.70 34.48
CA ALA A 120 20.94 -32.29 33.44
C ALA A 120 20.47 -32.22 31.97
N GLY A 121 21.13 -31.32 31.23
CA GLY A 121 21.82 -31.68 29.98
C GLY A 121 21.04 -31.66 28.66
N GLY A 122 21.58 -30.94 27.68
CA GLY A 122 21.49 -31.37 26.27
C GLY A 122 20.96 -30.37 25.25
N ALA A 123 21.91 -29.74 24.54
CA ALA A 123 21.90 -29.41 23.11
C ALA A 123 20.76 -28.56 22.50
N ALA A 124 21.18 -27.40 21.98
CA ALA A 124 20.47 -26.63 20.96
C ALA A 124 20.45 -27.39 19.61
N PRO A 125 19.40 -27.28 18.78
CA PRO A 125 19.48 -27.65 17.38
C PRO A 125 19.76 -26.41 16.50
N GLU A 126 20.92 -26.49 15.87
CA GLU A 126 21.44 -25.74 14.73
C GLU A 126 20.50 -25.59 13.50
N PHE A 127 20.55 -24.41 12.87
CA PHE A 127 19.99 -24.13 11.54
C PHE A 127 20.86 -24.78 10.43
N PRO A 128 20.26 -25.23 9.32
CA PRO A 128 20.97 -25.20 8.05
C PRO A 128 20.27 -24.35 6.98
N LEU A 129 21.06 -23.40 6.47
CA LEU A 129 20.91 -22.67 5.22
C LEU A 129 21.16 -23.59 4.01
N GLY A 130 20.37 -23.40 2.94
CA GLY A 130 20.66 -23.90 1.58
C GLY A 130 19.43 -23.66 0.68
N ALA A 131 19.49 -23.34 -0.62
CA ALA A 131 20.57 -23.07 -1.57
C ALA A 131 19.95 -22.34 -2.80
N ALA A 132 20.79 -21.70 -3.61
CA ALA A 132 20.46 -20.84 -4.76
C ALA A 132 20.15 -21.60 -6.08
N ALA A 133 19.46 -20.97 -7.05
CA ALA A 133 19.73 -21.12 -8.50
C ALA A 133 18.96 -20.11 -9.40
N LEU A 134 19.60 -19.77 -10.53
CA LEU A 134 19.37 -18.68 -11.50
C LEU A 134 18.31 -18.99 -12.57
N VAL A 135 17.57 -17.97 -13.06
CA VAL A 135 16.90 -18.00 -14.40
C VAL A 135 17.01 -16.64 -15.09
N ALA A 136 18.15 -16.36 -15.71
CA ALA A 136 18.34 -15.24 -16.63
C ALA A 136 17.89 -15.65 -18.04
N GLY A 137 16.62 -15.41 -18.37
CA GLY A 137 16.08 -15.68 -19.70
C GLY A 137 14.60 -15.30 -19.86
N GLY A 138 13.80 -15.48 -18.80
CA GLY A 138 12.38 -15.11 -18.81
C GLY A 138 12.12 -13.59 -18.75
N VAL A 139 13.08 -12.80 -18.28
CA VAL A 139 12.90 -11.36 -18.00
C VAL A 139 12.68 -10.54 -19.28
N LEU A 140 13.30 -10.88 -20.40
CA LEU A 140 13.16 -10.10 -21.65
C LEU A 140 11.81 -10.32 -22.35
N VAL A 141 11.25 -11.53 -22.31
CA VAL A 141 9.93 -11.82 -22.89
C VAL A 141 8.81 -11.23 -22.03
N LEU A 142 8.96 -11.26 -20.70
CA LEU A 142 8.01 -10.61 -19.78
C LEU A 142 8.07 -9.09 -19.87
N ALA A 143 9.24 -8.49 -20.10
CA ALA A 143 9.36 -7.04 -20.29
C ALA A 143 8.70 -6.57 -21.60
N ALA A 144 8.92 -7.29 -22.71
CA ALA A 144 8.29 -6.97 -23.99
C ALA A 144 6.76 -7.20 -23.94
N GLY A 145 6.30 -8.30 -23.34
CA GLY A 145 4.89 -8.58 -23.13
C GLY A 145 4.22 -7.54 -22.23
N GLY A 146 4.86 -7.19 -21.11
CA GLY A 146 4.38 -6.17 -20.18
C GLY A 146 4.30 -4.79 -20.80
N TYR A 147 5.27 -4.42 -21.63
CA TYR A 147 5.25 -3.15 -22.37
C TYR A 147 4.09 -3.09 -23.38
N LEU A 148 3.82 -4.19 -24.10
CA LEU A 148 2.71 -4.25 -25.05
C LEU A 148 1.34 -4.25 -24.36
N VAL A 149 1.20 -4.94 -23.22
CA VAL A 149 -0.03 -4.92 -22.40
C VAL A 149 -0.25 -3.53 -21.80
N ARG A 150 0.79 -2.89 -21.25
CA ARG A 150 0.70 -1.50 -20.74
C ARG A 150 0.34 -0.52 -21.85
N ARG A 151 0.95 -0.64 -23.03
CA ARG A 151 0.66 0.22 -24.20
C ARG A 151 -0.74 -0.03 -24.78
N TRP A 152 -1.24 -1.25 -24.70
CA TRP A 152 -2.61 -1.59 -25.12
C TRP A 152 -3.65 -1.08 -24.11
N TRP A 153 -3.39 -1.21 -22.82
CA TRP A 153 -4.27 -0.72 -21.76
C TRP A 153 -4.40 0.81 -21.74
N LEU A 154 -3.28 1.53 -21.92
CA LEU A 154 -3.27 3.00 -22.06
C LEU A 154 -4.08 3.48 -23.27
N ARG A 155 -4.02 2.76 -24.40
CA ARG A 155 -4.82 3.08 -25.60
C ARG A 155 -6.31 2.82 -25.40
N ARG A 156 -6.68 1.77 -24.66
CA ARG A 156 -8.08 1.37 -24.46
C ARG A 156 -8.81 2.24 -23.44
N GLN A 157 -8.12 2.71 -22.41
CA GLN A 157 -8.74 3.55 -21.37
C GLN A 157 -8.74 5.05 -21.71
N ASN A 158 -7.83 5.51 -22.57
CA ASN A 158 -7.70 6.93 -22.89
C ASN A 158 -7.75 7.21 -24.42
N PRO A 159 -8.92 7.07 -25.06
CA PRO A 159 -9.06 7.25 -26.52
C PRO A 159 -8.84 8.71 -26.97
N ALA A 160 -8.84 9.68 -26.05
CA ALA A 160 -8.63 11.09 -26.36
C ALA A 160 -7.18 11.46 -26.74
N LEU A 161 -6.20 10.61 -26.42
CA LEU A 161 -4.78 10.83 -26.74
C LEU A 161 -4.40 10.48 -28.19
N PHE A 162 -5.33 9.87 -28.96
CA PHE A 162 -5.08 9.37 -30.33
C PHE A 162 -6.15 9.82 -31.32
N ARG A 163 -6.91 10.87 -30.99
CA ARG A 163 -7.66 11.58 -32.02
C ARG A 163 -6.67 12.47 -32.75
N ASP A 164 -6.29 12.05 -33.95
CA ASP A 164 -5.77 12.96 -34.95
C ASP A 164 -6.87 14.01 -35.19
N TYR A 165 -6.55 15.27 -34.94
CA TYR A 165 -7.38 16.39 -35.37
C TYR A 165 -7.16 16.55 -36.88
N ASP A 166 -7.94 15.81 -37.67
CA ASP A 166 -8.25 16.14 -39.07
C ASP A 166 -9.52 17.02 -39.13
#